data_AF-A0A3E4VZ54-F1
#
_entry.id   AF-A0A3E4VZ54-F1
#
_cell.length_a   1.000
_cell.length_b   1.000
_cell.length_c   1.000
_cell.angle_alpha   90.00
_cell.angle_beta   90.00
_cell.angle_gamma   90.00
#
_symmetry.space_group_name_H-M   'P 1'
#
loop_
_entity.id
_entity.type
_entity.pdbx_description
1 polymer ?
#
loop_
_entity_poly.entity_id
_entity_poly.type
_entity_poly.pdbx_seq_one_letter_code
_entity_poly.pdbx_strand_id
1 'polypeptide(L)'
;LLRYLKKIFYNSVAELRMYNVYLAPYKGAVEAGVGSVMSSFNTINGVPATADKWLLTDLLRNEWGFTGFVVTDYNSIGEMKTHGVADLKEASARALNAGTDMDMVAHGFLHTLEASLKEKAVTQERIDEACRRVLEAKYKLGLFENPYKYCDTLRGRKELFTEANRKAAREIAAETFVLLKNEGKLLPLQKKGRIALIGPMADAQNNMCGTWNMDCQTDRHVTMYEAFRRAVGDKATVSYAKGSNVYYSEHIEKGAVEPRPLTRGDDRQLRAEALRVAASADVIVAALGESAEMSGESSSRTDIQIPDAQKDLLKALVATGKPVILALFTGRPLDLCWESEHVPAILNVWFAGSEAGDAIADVMFGDMSPSGKLTTSFPRAVGQLPLYYNHLNTGRPDTDDTTFNRYGSNYIDQSNEPLYPFGYGLSYTTFRYGNLQLSAERMAKGGQLKVTVPVTNSGECDGVEIVQLYLHDVYAEISRPVKELKAFRRVALKKGETQNVEFVLDEDDLKYYNSRLEYGYEPGEFEVMVGPDSRNVQHATFVAE
;
A
#
# COMPACT_ATOMS: atom_id res chain seq x y z
N LEU A 1 -38.07 -11.12 -7.41
CA LEU A 1 -37.48 -10.00 -6.62
C LEU A 1 -35.97 -10.14 -6.34
N LEU A 2 -35.24 -11.01 -7.05
CA LEU A 2 -33.79 -11.29 -6.83
C LEU A 2 -32.95 -10.98 -8.09
N ARG A 3 -33.02 -9.73 -8.59
CA ARG A 3 -32.19 -9.24 -9.72
C ARG A 3 -31.59 -7.84 -9.51
N TYR A 4 -31.64 -7.27 -8.31
CA TYR A 4 -31.28 -5.86 -8.06
C TYR A 4 -30.31 -5.62 -6.88
N LEU A 5 -29.33 -6.50 -6.65
CA LEU A 5 -28.25 -6.26 -5.68
C LEU A 5 -26.86 -6.50 -6.28
N LYS A 6 -26.59 -5.90 -7.44
CA LYS A 6 -25.23 -5.64 -7.94
C LYS A 6 -25.11 -4.17 -8.33
N LYS A 7 -25.17 -3.29 -7.34
CA LYS A 7 -24.78 -1.87 -7.36
C LYS A 7 -24.32 -1.59 -5.93
N ILE A 8 -23.11 -1.10 -5.66
CA ILE A 8 -22.82 0.33 -5.57
C ILE A 8 -21.29 0.42 -5.29
N PHE A 9 -20.49 0.80 -6.29
CA PHE A 9 -19.25 1.57 -6.06
C PHE A 9 -19.60 3.00 -6.47
N TYR A 10 -20.35 3.71 -5.62
CA TYR A 10 -20.55 5.14 -5.76
C TYR A 10 -19.53 5.80 -4.85
N ASN A 11 -18.57 6.50 -5.43
CA ASN A 11 -17.73 7.43 -4.68
C ASN A 11 -18.53 8.73 -4.51
N SER A 12 -19.52 8.69 -3.60
CA SER A 12 -20.11 9.91 -3.05
C SER A 12 -19.42 10.17 -1.72
N VAL A 13 -18.40 11.01 -1.79
CA VAL A 13 -17.65 11.47 -0.62
C VAL A 13 -17.93 12.97 -0.53
N ALA A 14 -18.28 13.43 0.67
CA ALA A 14 -18.45 14.86 0.91
C ALA A 14 -17.17 15.61 0.51
N GLU A 15 -17.32 16.76 -0.13
CA GLU A 15 -16.21 17.56 -0.64
C GLU A 15 -15.15 17.86 0.42
N LEU A 16 -15.60 18.21 1.63
CA LEU A 16 -14.76 18.39 2.81
C LEU A 16 -13.80 17.20 3.08
N ARG A 17 -14.30 15.96 2.90
CA ARG A 17 -13.50 14.75 3.09
C ARG A 17 -12.59 14.50 1.89
N MET A 18 -12.98 14.87 0.67
CA MET A 18 -12.09 14.81 -0.49
C MET A 18 -10.84 15.65 -0.25
N TYR A 19 -11.00 16.92 0.14
CA TYR A 19 -9.88 17.84 0.40
C TYR A 19 -8.99 17.40 1.57
N ASN A 20 -9.58 17.02 2.71
CA ASN A 20 -8.79 16.64 3.90
C ASN A 20 -8.14 15.25 3.82
N VAL A 21 -8.68 14.31 3.04
CA VAL A 21 -8.26 12.89 3.11
C VAL A 21 -7.72 12.33 1.79
N TYR A 22 -8.30 12.72 0.65
CA TYR A 22 -8.05 12.03 -0.62
C TYR A 22 -7.23 12.83 -1.62
N LEU A 23 -7.36 14.16 -1.63
CA LEU A 23 -6.82 15.00 -2.72
C LEU A 23 -5.33 15.35 -2.55
N ALA A 24 -4.82 15.35 -1.31
CA ALA A 24 -3.46 15.81 -1.01
C ALA A 24 -2.35 15.12 -1.83
N PRO A 25 -2.36 13.78 -2.06
CA PRO A 25 -1.33 13.14 -2.88
C PRO A 25 -1.30 13.64 -4.34
N TYR A 26 -2.47 13.93 -4.93
CA TYR A 26 -2.55 14.45 -6.30
C TYR A 26 -2.05 15.89 -6.38
N LYS A 27 -2.42 16.72 -5.39
CA LYS A 27 -1.91 18.09 -5.29
C LYS A 27 -0.38 18.12 -5.17
N GLY A 28 0.17 17.27 -4.30
CA GLY A 28 1.63 17.15 -4.12
C GLY A 28 2.34 16.74 -5.41
N ALA A 29 1.76 15.86 -6.23
CA ALA A 29 2.32 15.50 -7.54
C ALA A 29 2.31 16.68 -8.54
N VAL A 30 1.25 17.49 -8.52
CA VAL A 30 1.16 18.71 -9.33
C VAL A 30 2.20 19.74 -8.89
N GLU A 31 2.31 20.00 -7.59
CA GLU A 31 3.29 20.92 -7.01
C GLU A 31 4.73 20.45 -7.27
N ALA A 32 4.98 19.14 -7.34
CA ALA A 32 6.26 18.55 -7.74
C ALA A 32 6.55 18.64 -9.26
N GLY A 33 5.62 19.15 -10.06
CA GLY A 33 5.80 19.38 -11.49
C GLY A 33 5.56 18.16 -12.38
N VAL A 34 4.64 17.26 -12.01
CA VAL A 34 4.26 16.11 -12.85
C VAL A 34 3.84 16.56 -14.26
N GLY A 35 4.28 15.82 -15.30
CA GLY A 35 4.04 16.20 -16.70
C GLY A 35 2.64 15.85 -17.23
N SER A 36 1.95 14.90 -16.60
CA SER A 36 0.64 14.38 -17.03
C SER A 36 -0.17 13.86 -15.84
N VAL A 37 -1.50 13.93 -15.93
CA VAL A 37 -2.45 13.33 -14.98
C VAL A 37 -3.37 12.38 -15.74
N MET A 38 -3.68 11.22 -15.15
CA MET A 38 -4.64 10.27 -15.70
C MET A 38 -6.00 10.42 -14.99
N SER A 39 -7.10 10.57 -15.75
CA SER A 39 -8.44 10.57 -15.16
C SER A 39 -8.85 9.14 -14.77
N SER A 40 -9.58 8.97 -13.67
CA SER A 40 -10.00 7.64 -13.20
C SER A 40 -11.30 7.14 -13.85
N PHE A 41 -11.60 5.85 -13.65
CA PHE A 41 -12.86 5.21 -14.09
C PHE A 41 -14.09 5.64 -13.28
N ASN A 42 -13.92 5.95 -12.00
CA ASN A 42 -15.07 6.12 -11.09
C ASN A 42 -15.84 7.43 -11.35
N THR A 43 -17.07 7.46 -10.88
CA THR A 43 -17.83 8.72 -10.77
C THR A 43 -17.46 9.47 -9.49
N ILE A 44 -17.45 10.80 -9.53
CA ILE A 44 -17.46 11.68 -8.35
C ILE A 44 -18.78 12.42 -8.35
N ASN A 45 -19.57 12.29 -7.28
CA ASN A 45 -20.91 12.89 -7.18
C ASN A 45 -21.83 12.57 -8.39
N GLY A 46 -21.64 11.39 -8.99
CA GLY A 46 -22.42 10.91 -10.15
C GLY A 46 -21.85 11.28 -11.52
N VAL A 47 -20.80 12.10 -11.60
CA VAL A 47 -20.14 12.48 -12.85
C VAL A 47 -18.89 11.62 -13.05
N PRO A 48 -18.71 10.90 -14.19
CA PRO A 48 -17.47 10.19 -14.48
C PRO A 48 -16.28 11.15 -14.46
N ALA A 49 -15.20 10.81 -13.74
CA ALA A 49 -14.06 11.71 -13.55
C ALA A 49 -13.43 12.18 -14.88
N THR A 50 -13.50 11.35 -15.92
CA THR A 50 -13.02 11.65 -17.28
C THR A 50 -13.78 12.79 -17.98
N ALA A 51 -14.95 13.18 -17.49
CA ALA A 51 -15.74 14.31 -17.98
C ALA A 51 -16.18 15.26 -16.85
N ASP A 52 -15.50 15.22 -15.71
CA ASP A 52 -15.79 16.10 -14.58
C ASP A 52 -14.98 17.41 -14.71
N LYS A 53 -15.67 18.48 -15.11
CA LYS A 53 -15.06 19.81 -15.29
C LYS A 53 -14.56 20.41 -13.97
N TRP A 54 -15.29 20.21 -12.89
CA TRP A 54 -14.87 20.71 -11.58
C TRP A 54 -13.54 20.07 -11.20
N LEU A 55 -13.42 18.75 -11.38
CA LEU A 55 -12.17 18.03 -11.07
C LEU A 55 -11.02 18.44 -12.01
N LEU A 56 -11.23 18.34 -13.32
CA LEU A 56 -10.14 18.39 -14.31
C LEU A 56 -9.75 19.82 -14.73
N THR A 57 -10.63 20.79 -14.53
CA THR A 57 -10.38 22.19 -14.87
C THR A 57 -10.39 23.07 -13.63
N ASP A 58 -11.48 23.10 -12.88
CA ASP A 58 -11.62 24.07 -11.79
C ASP A 58 -10.61 23.80 -10.66
N LEU A 59 -10.57 22.57 -10.16
CA LEU A 59 -9.61 22.14 -9.14
C LEU A 59 -8.20 21.97 -9.72
N LEU A 60 -8.02 21.03 -10.65
CA LEU A 60 -6.68 20.64 -11.12
C LEU A 60 -5.92 21.81 -11.77
N ARG A 61 -6.59 22.64 -12.57
CA ARG A 61 -5.92 23.70 -13.35
C ARG A 61 -6.05 25.07 -12.70
N ASN A 62 -7.26 25.48 -12.31
CA ASN A 62 -7.46 26.84 -11.81
C ASN A 62 -6.99 26.97 -10.36
N GLU A 63 -7.28 26.01 -9.49
CA GLU A 63 -6.82 26.05 -8.09
C GLU A 63 -5.37 25.56 -7.92
N TRP A 64 -5.00 24.42 -8.52
CA TRP A 64 -3.65 23.84 -8.32
C TRP A 64 -2.62 24.27 -9.37
N GLY A 65 -3.03 24.98 -10.43
CA GLY A 65 -2.10 25.51 -11.43
C GLY A 65 -1.48 24.45 -12.35
N PHE A 66 -2.10 23.27 -12.52
CA PHE A 66 -1.55 22.23 -13.39
C PHE A 66 -1.46 22.67 -14.86
N THR A 67 -0.24 22.67 -15.40
CA THR A 67 0.06 23.09 -16.78
C THR A 67 0.27 21.93 -17.76
N GLY A 68 0.30 20.68 -17.28
CA GLY A 68 0.45 19.50 -18.13
C GLY A 68 -0.84 19.12 -18.87
N PHE A 69 -0.84 17.91 -19.43
CA PHE A 69 -2.00 17.35 -20.13
C PHE A 69 -2.69 16.25 -19.30
N VAL A 70 -3.99 16.11 -19.52
CA VAL A 70 -4.82 15.04 -18.95
C VAL A 70 -5.02 13.94 -19.98
N VAL A 71 -4.64 12.71 -19.63
CA VAL A 71 -4.93 11.50 -20.40
C VAL A 71 -6.07 10.74 -19.73
N THR A 72 -6.91 10.08 -20.52
CA THR A 72 -7.90 9.16 -19.94
C THR A 72 -7.26 7.88 -19.44
N ASP A 73 -7.88 7.20 -18.49
CA ASP A 73 -7.68 5.76 -18.35
C ASP A 73 -8.22 5.01 -19.60
N TYR A 74 -7.97 3.70 -19.64
CA TYR A 74 -8.27 2.84 -20.78
C TYR A 74 -9.76 2.87 -21.15
N ASN A 75 -10.10 3.42 -22.32
CA ASN A 75 -11.47 3.48 -22.84
C ASN A 75 -12.48 4.29 -21.99
N SER A 76 -12.03 5.12 -21.03
CA SER A 76 -12.94 5.82 -20.10
C SER A 76 -13.96 6.75 -20.79
N ILE A 77 -13.64 7.31 -21.97
CA ILE A 77 -14.61 8.07 -22.77
C ILE A 77 -15.75 7.15 -23.27
N GLY A 78 -15.40 5.97 -23.80
CA GLY A 78 -16.38 5.00 -24.28
C GLY A 78 -17.24 4.44 -23.14
N GLU A 79 -16.67 4.29 -21.95
CA GLU A 79 -17.36 3.79 -20.76
C GLU A 79 -18.43 4.73 -20.20
N MET A 80 -18.43 6.01 -20.55
CA MET A 80 -19.53 6.92 -20.20
C MET A 80 -20.90 6.42 -20.70
N LYS A 81 -20.91 5.65 -21.79
CA LYS A 81 -22.12 4.96 -22.26
C LYS A 81 -22.58 3.91 -21.26
N THR A 82 -21.66 3.12 -20.71
CA THR A 82 -21.94 2.11 -19.68
C THR A 82 -22.38 2.76 -18.36
N HIS A 83 -21.82 3.92 -18.02
CA HIS A 83 -22.29 4.74 -16.90
C HIS A 83 -23.69 5.33 -17.14
N GLY A 84 -24.24 5.26 -18.36
CA GLY A 84 -25.54 5.82 -18.71
C GLY A 84 -25.55 7.34 -18.85
N VAL A 85 -24.39 7.95 -19.14
CA VAL A 85 -24.20 9.41 -19.16
C VAL A 85 -24.33 9.99 -20.56
N ALA A 86 -23.72 9.35 -21.56
CA ALA A 86 -23.67 9.85 -22.93
C ALA A 86 -23.27 8.74 -23.92
N ASP A 87 -23.67 8.86 -25.19
CA ASP A 87 -23.06 8.05 -26.27
C ASP A 87 -21.64 8.54 -26.60
N LEU A 88 -20.92 7.85 -27.48
CA LEU A 88 -19.51 8.15 -27.75
C LEU A 88 -19.28 9.59 -28.22
N LYS A 89 -20.16 10.16 -29.04
CA LYS A 89 -19.99 11.51 -29.60
C LYS A 89 -20.19 12.56 -28.53
N GLU A 90 -21.27 12.45 -27.77
CA GLU A 90 -21.56 13.35 -26.67
C GLU A 90 -20.53 13.20 -25.54
N ALA A 91 -20.13 11.97 -25.21
CA ALA A 91 -19.10 11.66 -24.23
C ALA A 91 -17.76 12.32 -24.60
N SER A 92 -17.34 12.21 -25.86
CA SER A 92 -16.11 12.85 -26.35
C SER A 92 -16.17 14.38 -26.24
N ALA A 93 -17.31 15.00 -26.59
CA ALA A 93 -17.47 16.44 -26.44
C ALA A 93 -17.42 16.87 -24.96
N ARG A 94 -18.11 16.12 -24.07
CA ARG A 94 -18.11 16.38 -22.62
C ARG A 94 -16.70 16.24 -22.02
N ALA A 95 -15.97 15.17 -22.34
CA ALA A 95 -14.60 14.96 -21.86
C ALA A 95 -13.66 16.09 -22.30
N LEU A 96 -13.67 16.45 -23.58
CA LEU A 96 -12.82 17.52 -24.10
C LEU A 96 -13.14 18.87 -23.42
N ASN A 97 -14.42 19.20 -23.29
CA ASN A 97 -14.87 20.44 -22.63
C ASN A 97 -14.58 20.46 -21.12
N ALA A 98 -14.52 19.29 -20.47
CA ALA A 98 -14.16 19.17 -19.05
C ALA A 98 -12.66 19.39 -18.78
N GLY A 99 -11.80 19.22 -19.78
CA GLY A 99 -10.36 19.44 -19.67
C GLY A 99 -9.49 18.21 -19.97
N THR A 100 -10.08 17.10 -20.44
CA THR A 100 -9.36 15.94 -20.96
C THR A 100 -8.68 16.29 -22.28
N ASP A 101 -7.39 15.96 -22.41
CA ASP A 101 -6.58 16.36 -23.56
C ASP A 101 -6.18 15.19 -24.47
N MET A 102 -6.14 13.96 -23.95
CA MET A 102 -5.73 12.76 -24.70
C MET A 102 -6.66 11.57 -24.42
N ASP A 103 -7.20 10.99 -25.48
CA ASP A 103 -8.10 9.84 -25.47
C ASP A 103 -7.32 8.52 -25.62
N MET A 104 -7.36 7.70 -24.58
CA MET A 104 -6.79 6.36 -24.58
C MET A 104 -7.83 5.33 -25.02
N VAL A 105 -7.61 4.73 -26.19
CA VAL A 105 -8.33 3.55 -26.72
C VAL A 105 -9.80 3.75 -27.13
N ALA A 106 -10.54 4.74 -26.59
CA ALA A 106 -11.95 4.90 -26.96
C ALA A 106 -12.14 5.35 -28.43
N HIS A 107 -11.12 6.00 -29.00
CA HIS A 107 -11.15 6.60 -30.35
C HIS A 107 -12.30 7.60 -30.56
N GLY A 108 -12.88 8.11 -29.46
CA GLY A 108 -13.94 9.10 -29.47
C GLY A 108 -13.45 10.43 -30.04
N PHE A 109 -12.30 10.91 -29.56
CA PHE A 109 -11.75 12.19 -30.04
C PHE A 109 -11.46 12.16 -31.54
N LEU A 110 -10.90 11.05 -32.03
CA LEU A 110 -10.54 10.86 -33.43
C LEU A 110 -11.77 10.82 -34.35
N HIS A 111 -12.85 10.18 -33.92
CA HIS A 111 -13.99 9.90 -34.80
C HIS A 111 -15.17 10.86 -34.65
N THR A 112 -15.23 11.67 -33.58
CA THR A 112 -16.44 12.46 -33.29
C THR A 112 -16.22 13.97 -33.19
N LEU A 113 -14.99 14.45 -32.91
CA LEU A 113 -14.77 15.88 -32.66
C LEU A 113 -15.03 16.77 -33.88
N GLU A 114 -14.77 16.31 -35.11
CA GLU A 114 -15.08 17.08 -36.31
C GLU A 114 -16.58 17.38 -36.43
N ALA A 115 -17.42 16.36 -36.20
CA ALA A 115 -18.87 16.52 -36.21
C ALA A 115 -19.32 17.41 -35.03
N SER A 116 -18.77 17.20 -33.83
CA SER A 116 -19.09 18.01 -32.65
C SER A 116 -18.69 19.48 -32.84
N LEU A 117 -17.61 19.78 -33.58
CA LEU A 117 -17.21 21.15 -33.90
C LEU A 117 -18.17 21.81 -34.89
N LYS A 118 -18.57 21.11 -35.95
CA LYS A 118 -19.58 21.58 -36.92
C LYS A 118 -20.91 21.91 -36.24
N GLU A 119 -21.28 21.13 -35.23
CA GLU A 119 -22.48 21.31 -34.41
C GLU A 119 -22.30 22.29 -33.24
N LYS A 120 -21.10 22.85 -33.05
CA LYS A 120 -20.75 23.77 -31.95
C LYS A 120 -20.89 23.16 -30.56
N ALA A 121 -20.84 21.83 -30.44
CA ALA A 121 -20.78 21.12 -29.16
C ALA A 121 -19.38 21.18 -28.52
N VAL A 122 -18.35 21.48 -29.32
CA VAL A 122 -16.98 21.85 -28.88
C VAL A 122 -16.52 23.06 -29.71
N THR A 123 -15.48 23.75 -29.26
CA THR A 123 -14.89 24.89 -29.99
C THR A 123 -13.49 24.57 -30.52
N GLN A 124 -13.02 25.33 -31.51
CA GLN A 124 -11.67 25.19 -32.05
C GLN A 124 -10.63 25.48 -30.98
N GLU A 125 -10.86 26.48 -30.14
CA GLU A 125 -9.96 26.87 -29.05
C GLU A 125 -9.74 25.72 -28.06
N ARG A 126 -10.81 24.97 -27.75
CA ARG A 126 -10.75 23.81 -26.84
C ARG A 126 -9.96 22.64 -27.44
N ILE A 127 -10.07 22.42 -28.75
CA ILE A 127 -9.25 21.45 -29.48
C ILE A 127 -7.78 21.91 -29.51
N ASP A 128 -7.54 23.18 -29.81
CA ASP A 128 -6.19 23.77 -29.87
C ASP A 128 -5.50 23.73 -28.50
N GLU A 129 -6.23 23.94 -27.41
CA GLU A 129 -5.74 23.79 -26.04
C GLU A 129 -5.28 22.36 -25.73
N ALA A 130 -6.11 21.37 -26.05
CA ALA A 130 -5.76 19.95 -25.85
C ALA A 130 -4.55 19.55 -26.70
N CYS A 131 -4.56 19.92 -27.98
CA CYS A 131 -3.46 19.69 -28.90
C CYS A 131 -2.16 20.34 -28.38
N ARG A 132 -2.21 21.62 -28.03
CA ARG A 132 -1.06 22.38 -27.53
C ARG A 132 -0.40 21.70 -26.33
N ARG A 133 -1.17 21.23 -25.34
CA ARG A 133 -0.61 20.58 -24.14
C ARG A 133 0.13 19.28 -24.48
N VAL A 134 -0.40 18.48 -25.42
CA VAL A 134 0.29 17.28 -25.91
C VAL A 134 1.57 17.65 -26.68
N LEU A 135 1.55 18.70 -27.50
CA LEU A 135 2.74 19.18 -28.20
C LEU A 135 3.78 19.76 -27.22
N GLU A 136 3.37 20.53 -26.23
CA GLU A 136 4.24 21.04 -25.17
C GLU A 136 4.90 19.91 -24.38
N ALA A 137 4.18 18.84 -24.07
CA ALA A 137 4.76 17.65 -23.43
C ALA A 137 5.85 17.01 -24.31
N LYS A 138 5.58 16.83 -25.61
CA LYS A 138 6.57 16.32 -26.57
C LYS A 138 7.79 17.25 -26.69
N TYR A 139 7.56 18.56 -26.65
CA TYR A 139 8.62 19.57 -26.66
C TYR A 139 9.49 19.48 -25.40
N LYS A 140 8.89 19.45 -24.21
CA LYS A 140 9.59 19.29 -22.93
C LYS A 140 10.39 17.98 -22.86
N LEU A 141 9.92 16.92 -23.50
CA LEU A 141 10.66 15.65 -23.63
C LEU A 141 11.81 15.72 -24.65
N GLY A 142 11.92 16.77 -25.46
CA GLY A 142 12.92 16.94 -26.50
C GLY A 142 12.66 16.11 -27.76
N LEU A 143 11.41 15.69 -27.99
CA LEU A 143 11.05 14.80 -29.11
C LEU A 143 10.94 15.53 -30.44
N PHE A 144 10.78 16.87 -30.44
CA PHE A 144 10.90 17.66 -31.67
C PHE A 144 12.36 17.83 -32.12
N GLU A 145 13.29 17.95 -31.17
CA GLU A 145 14.72 18.05 -31.46
C GLU A 145 15.28 16.69 -31.91
N ASN A 146 14.91 15.63 -31.21
CA ASN A 146 15.30 14.27 -31.54
C ASN A 146 14.14 13.29 -31.27
N PRO A 147 13.37 12.92 -32.30
CA PRO A 147 12.29 11.94 -32.17
C PRO A 147 12.75 10.57 -31.67
N TYR A 148 14.04 10.25 -31.84
CA TYR A 148 14.65 8.98 -31.45
C TYR A 148 15.47 9.08 -30.15
N LYS A 149 15.32 10.17 -29.38
CA LYS A 149 16.07 10.43 -28.13
C LYS A 149 16.12 9.23 -27.17
N TYR A 150 15.05 8.43 -27.14
CA TYR A 150 14.94 7.27 -26.27
C TYR A 150 15.03 5.92 -27.00
N CYS A 151 15.38 5.91 -28.29
CA CYS A 151 15.39 4.73 -29.17
C CYS A 151 16.80 4.19 -29.45
N ASP A 152 17.70 4.23 -28.45
CA ASP A 152 19.01 3.59 -28.55
C ASP A 152 18.89 2.08 -28.32
N THR A 153 19.03 1.31 -29.40
CA THR A 153 18.93 -0.16 -29.40
C THR A 153 20.03 -0.87 -28.60
N LEU A 154 21.14 -0.19 -28.31
CA LEU A 154 22.22 -0.73 -27.47
C LEU A 154 22.03 -0.40 -26.00
N ARG A 155 21.33 0.69 -25.67
CA ARG A 155 21.10 1.13 -24.28
C ARG A 155 20.39 0.06 -23.45
N GLY A 156 19.39 -0.60 -24.03
CA GLY A 156 18.65 -1.67 -23.36
C GLY A 156 19.56 -2.80 -22.85
N ARG A 157 20.61 -3.16 -23.61
CA ARG A 157 21.58 -4.19 -23.20
C ARG A 157 22.51 -3.74 -22.07
N LYS A 158 22.70 -2.43 -21.90
CA LYS A 158 23.63 -1.84 -20.92
C LYS A 158 22.95 -1.42 -19.63
N GLU A 159 21.69 -1.02 -19.69
CA GLU A 159 21.00 -0.36 -18.57
C GLU A 159 19.85 -1.19 -17.96
N LEU A 160 19.21 -2.08 -18.73
CA LEU A 160 18.13 -2.90 -18.20
C LEU A 160 18.68 -4.08 -17.40
N PHE A 161 18.09 -4.29 -16.22
CA PHE A 161 18.34 -5.48 -15.40
C PHE A 161 19.83 -5.72 -15.04
N THR A 162 20.60 -4.63 -14.90
CA THR A 162 22.01 -4.67 -14.50
C THR A 162 22.17 -5.18 -13.08
N GLU A 163 23.37 -5.68 -12.74
CA GLU A 163 23.69 -6.10 -11.37
C GLU A 163 23.47 -4.98 -10.34
N ALA A 164 23.81 -3.73 -10.69
CA ALA A 164 23.57 -2.58 -9.82
C ALA A 164 22.07 -2.34 -9.56
N ASN A 165 21.22 -2.41 -10.60
CA ASN A 165 19.77 -2.26 -10.45
C ASN A 165 19.16 -3.41 -9.64
N ARG A 166 19.64 -4.64 -9.85
CA ARG A 166 19.20 -5.81 -9.09
C ARG A 166 19.62 -5.70 -7.61
N LYS A 167 20.86 -5.30 -7.34
CA LYS A 167 21.32 -5.03 -5.98
C LYS A 167 20.44 -4.00 -5.27
N ALA A 168 20.15 -2.88 -5.93
CA ALA A 168 19.24 -1.87 -5.39
C ALA A 168 17.83 -2.43 -5.16
N ALA A 169 17.29 -3.22 -6.08
CA ALA A 169 15.98 -3.87 -5.92
C ALA A 169 15.95 -4.83 -4.72
N ARG A 170 17.00 -5.62 -4.50
CA ARG A 170 17.15 -6.52 -3.35
C ARG A 170 17.21 -5.75 -2.02
N GLU A 171 17.99 -4.67 -1.97
CA GLU A 171 18.11 -3.82 -0.78
C GLU A 171 16.77 -3.16 -0.45
N ILE A 172 16.10 -2.56 -1.43
CA ILE A 172 14.76 -1.97 -1.25
C ILE A 172 13.75 -3.02 -0.80
N ALA A 173 13.72 -4.19 -1.46
CA ALA A 173 12.83 -5.30 -1.11
C ALA A 173 12.96 -5.68 0.38
N ALA A 174 14.20 -5.87 0.86
CA ALA A 174 14.46 -6.21 2.26
C ALA A 174 13.96 -5.12 3.23
N GLU A 175 14.08 -3.83 2.87
CA GLU A 175 13.58 -2.72 3.68
C GLU A 175 12.05 -2.64 3.72
N THR A 176 11.34 -3.23 2.75
CA THR A 176 9.85 -3.22 2.69
C THR A 176 9.19 -4.24 3.61
N PHE A 177 9.92 -5.28 4.04
CA PHE A 177 9.33 -6.38 4.80
C PHE A 177 8.95 -5.95 6.21
N VAL A 178 7.77 -6.39 6.63
CA VAL A 178 7.21 -6.05 7.93
C VAL A 178 7.18 -7.30 8.79
N LEU A 179 7.98 -7.32 9.86
CA LEU A 179 7.93 -8.38 10.86
C LEU A 179 6.70 -8.15 11.74
N LEU A 180 5.67 -8.97 11.57
CA LEU A 180 4.40 -8.82 12.28
C LEU A 180 4.38 -9.54 13.64
N LYS A 181 5.16 -10.61 13.78
CA LYS A 181 5.27 -11.41 15.00
C LYS A 181 6.60 -12.16 15.03
N ASN A 182 7.22 -12.30 16.20
CA ASN A 182 8.46 -13.08 16.38
C ASN A 182 8.64 -13.57 17.84
N GLU A 183 7.85 -14.54 18.25
CA GLU A 183 7.94 -15.18 19.56
C GLU A 183 9.19 -16.04 19.69
N GLY A 184 9.78 -16.04 20.89
CA GLY A 184 10.97 -16.86 21.19
C GLY A 184 12.22 -16.50 20.39
N LYS A 185 12.23 -15.37 19.67
CA LYS A 185 13.30 -14.96 18.75
C LYS A 185 13.59 -16.05 17.70
N LEU A 186 12.53 -16.65 17.15
CA LEU A 186 12.64 -17.68 16.12
C LEU A 186 13.32 -17.17 14.84
N LEU A 187 13.04 -15.91 14.48
CA LEU A 187 13.81 -15.16 13.49
C LEU A 187 14.85 -14.25 14.18
N PRO A 188 16.05 -14.07 13.59
CA PRO A 188 16.51 -14.68 12.33
C PRO A 188 16.88 -16.16 12.48
N LEU A 189 16.64 -16.93 11.40
CA LEU A 189 17.05 -18.32 11.26
C LEU A 189 18.56 -18.45 11.25
N GLN A 190 19.04 -19.55 11.81
CA GLN A 190 20.42 -19.97 11.67
C GLN A 190 20.60 -20.71 10.34
N LYS A 191 21.70 -20.46 9.63
CA LYS A 191 22.09 -21.22 8.41
C LYS A 191 22.61 -22.62 8.79
N LYS A 192 21.81 -23.42 9.49
CA LYS A 192 22.12 -24.78 9.96
C LYS A 192 20.87 -25.66 10.07
N GLY A 193 21.06 -26.98 10.16
CA GLY A 193 19.98 -27.93 10.40
C GLY A 193 19.12 -28.19 9.18
N ARG A 194 17.86 -28.58 9.40
CA ARG A 194 16.89 -28.95 8.35
C ARG A 194 15.74 -27.96 8.32
N ILE A 195 15.63 -27.23 7.22
CA ILE A 195 14.61 -26.21 7.00
C ILE A 195 13.62 -26.76 5.97
N ALA A 196 12.36 -26.91 6.35
CA ALA A 196 11.29 -27.23 5.42
C ALA A 196 10.67 -25.93 4.88
N LEU A 197 10.75 -25.72 3.57
CA LEU A 197 10.05 -24.63 2.89
C LEU A 197 8.78 -25.19 2.24
N ILE A 198 7.62 -24.80 2.75
CA ILE A 198 6.34 -25.41 2.39
C ILE A 198 5.32 -24.35 1.97
N GLY A 199 4.60 -24.58 0.88
CA GLY A 199 3.50 -23.72 0.45
C GLY A 199 3.56 -23.39 -1.05
N PRO A 200 2.42 -22.96 -1.64
CA PRO A 200 2.35 -22.70 -3.07
C PRO A 200 3.25 -21.54 -3.51
N MET A 201 3.67 -20.65 -2.61
CA MET A 201 4.52 -19.49 -2.93
C MET A 201 6.03 -19.75 -2.76
N ALA A 202 6.41 -20.89 -2.18
CA ALA A 202 7.80 -21.21 -1.87
C ALA A 202 8.69 -21.31 -3.13
N ASP A 203 8.14 -21.82 -4.23
CA ASP A 203 8.85 -22.02 -5.50
C ASP A 203 8.10 -21.38 -6.69
N ALA A 204 7.40 -20.26 -6.42
CA ALA A 204 6.50 -19.60 -7.37
C ALA A 204 7.20 -18.48 -8.16
N GLN A 205 8.10 -18.85 -9.07
CA GLN A 205 8.93 -17.91 -9.83
C GLN A 205 8.14 -16.78 -10.51
N ASN A 206 7.04 -17.12 -11.17
CA ASN A 206 6.20 -16.17 -11.89
C ASN A 206 5.38 -15.23 -11.00
N ASN A 207 5.25 -15.50 -9.70
CA ASN A 207 4.50 -14.65 -8.79
C ASN A 207 5.38 -13.66 -8.00
N MET A 208 6.70 -13.87 -7.94
CA MET A 208 7.62 -13.03 -7.15
C MET A 208 7.53 -11.53 -7.50
N CYS A 209 7.28 -11.23 -8.78
CA CYS A 209 7.25 -9.88 -9.31
C CYS A 209 6.01 -9.04 -8.89
N GLY A 210 4.96 -9.64 -8.33
CA GLY A 210 3.71 -8.94 -7.99
C GLY A 210 2.87 -8.54 -9.22
N THR A 211 1.67 -8.00 -9.00
CA THR A 211 0.81 -7.43 -10.08
C THR A 211 1.41 -6.13 -10.64
N TRP A 212 0.82 -5.60 -11.71
CA TRP A 212 1.33 -4.43 -12.46
C TRP A 212 2.75 -4.62 -13.04
N ASN A 213 3.13 -5.87 -13.33
CA ASN A 213 4.34 -6.21 -14.07
C ASN A 213 3.97 -6.92 -15.38
N MET A 214 3.66 -6.12 -16.40
CA MET A 214 3.19 -6.63 -17.72
C MET A 214 4.29 -7.36 -18.52
N ASP A 215 5.57 -7.16 -18.18
CA ASP A 215 6.73 -7.83 -18.78
C ASP A 215 7.48 -8.66 -17.72
N CYS A 216 6.73 -9.39 -16.89
CA CYS A 216 7.34 -10.25 -15.87
C CYS A 216 8.07 -11.42 -16.55
N GLN A 217 9.39 -11.28 -16.68
CA GLN A 217 10.29 -12.29 -17.24
C GLN A 217 10.62 -13.32 -16.18
N THR A 218 9.77 -14.35 -16.12
CA THR A 218 9.75 -15.33 -15.03
C THR A 218 11.12 -15.98 -14.80
N ASP A 219 11.84 -16.32 -15.88
CA ASP A 219 13.17 -16.95 -15.85
C ASP A 219 14.26 -16.12 -15.15
N ARG A 220 14.01 -14.83 -14.92
CA ARG A 220 14.94 -13.92 -14.24
C ARG A 220 14.67 -13.72 -12.76
N HIS A 221 13.57 -14.29 -12.24
CA HIS A 221 13.20 -14.14 -10.84
C HIS A 221 13.71 -15.34 -10.05
N VAL A 222 14.31 -15.08 -8.89
CA VAL A 222 14.79 -16.13 -8.00
C VAL A 222 13.67 -16.48 -7.02
N THR A 223 13.30 -17.75 -6.92
CA THR A 223 12.28 -18.19 -5.96
C THR A 223 12.82 -18.14 -4.53
N MET A 224 11.91 -18.17 -3.55
CA MET A 224 12.32 -18.30 -2.15
C MET A 224 13.09 -19.61 -1.91
N TYR A 225 12.68 -20.71 -2.56
CA TYR A 225 13.38 -21.99 -2.47
C TYR A 225 14.82 -21.93 -3.00
N GLU A 226 15.01 -21.37 -4.19
CA GLU A 226 16.33 -21.21 -4.81
C GLU A 226 17.24 -20.32 -3.97
N ALA A 227 16.72 -19.19 -3.49
CA ALA A 227 17.46 -18.25 -2.66
C ALA A 227 17.87 -18.87 -1.31
N PHE A 228 16.96 -19.61 -0.66
CA PHE A 228 17.26 -20.30 0.59
C PHE A 228 18.38 -21.32 0.42
N ARG A 229 18.31 -22.15 -0.63
CA ARG A 229 19.37 -23.12 -0.95
C ARG A 229 20.72 -22.44 -1.20
N ARG A 230 20.73 -21.34 -1.95
CA ARG A 230 21.94 -20.55 -2.20
C ARG A 230 22.51 -19.96 -0.91
N ALA A 231 21.66 -19.39 -0.06
CA ALA A 231 22.06 -18.72 1.17
C ALA A 231 22.66 -19.68 2.21
N VAL A 232 22.13 -20.91 2.33
CA VAL A 232 22.65 -21.89 3.30
C VAL A 232 23.85 -22.68 2.77
N GLY A 233 23.98 -22.87 1.45
CA GLY A 233 25.00 -23.73 0.85
C GLY A 233 24.99 -25.12 1.48
N ASP A 234 26.16 -25.63 1.87
CA ASP A 234 26.30 -26.95 2.51
C ASP A 234 26.06 -26.93 4.03
N LYS A 235 25.72 -25.78 4.62
CA LYS A 235 25.59 -25.64 6.09
C LYS A 235 24.26 -26.15 6.63
N ALA A 236 23.23 -26.19 5.80
CA ALA A 236 21.88 -26.65 6.15
C ALA A 236 21.24 -27.40 4.98
N THR A 237 20.21 -28.19 5.26
CA THR A 237 19.38 -28.82 4.22
C THR A 237 18.07 -28.04 4.09
N VAL A 238 17.75 -27.62 2.87
CA VAL A 238 16.43 -27.03 2.54
C VAL A 238 15.62 -28.04 1.75
N SER A 239 14.53 -28.51 2.34
CA SER A 239 13.57 -29.40 1.68
C SER A 239 12.33 -28.62 1.28
N TYR A 240 11.74 -28.96 0.14
CA TYR A 240 10.57 -28.27 -0.39
C TYR A 240 9.37 -29.23 -0.52
N ALA A 241 8.18 -28.71 -0.26
CA ALA A 241 6.91 -29.30 -0.68
C ALA A 241 5.90 -28.20 -1.01
N LYS A 242 5.14 -28.34 -2.10
CA LYS A 242 4.10 -27.36 -2.44
C LYS A 242 3.00 -27.31 -1.36
N GLY A 243 2.61 -28.46 -0.82
CA GLY A 243 1.70 -28.57 0.34
C GLY A 243 0.22 -28.35 0.06
N SER A 244 -0.15 -27.36 -0.75
CA SER A 244 -1.53 -27.12 -1.15
C SER A 244 -1.61 -26.46 -2.52
N ASN A 245 -2.82 -26.45 -3.08
CA ASN A 245 -3.20 -25.46 -4.08
C ASN A 245 -3.43 -24.08 -3.42
N VAL A 246 -3.72 -23.04 -4.21
CA VAL A 246 -4.09 -21.73 -3.67
C VAL A 246 -5.47 -21.87 -3.03
N TYR A 247 -6.46 -22.38 -3.77
CA TYR A 247 -7.81 -22.67 -3.28
C TYR A 247 -8.19 -24.13 -3.52
N TYR A 248 -9.09 -24.65 -2.68
CA TYR A 248 -9.73 -25.94 -2.95
C TYR A 248 -10.59 -25.88 -4.22
N SER A 249 -11.28 -24.78 -4.45
CA SER A 249 -12.07 -24.56 -5.66
C SER A 249 -11.18 -24.20 -6.86
N GLU A 250 -11.15 -25.08 -7.86
CA GLU A 250 -10.44 -24.84 -9.12
C GLU A 250 -10.96 -23.59 -9.85
N HIS A 251 -12.28 -23.34 -9.80
CA HIS A 251 -12.88 -22.17 -10.44
C HIS A 251 -12.39 -20.86 -9.83
N ILE A 252 -12.33 -20.80 -8.49
CA ILE A 252 -11.83 -19.61 -7.78
C ILE A 252 -10.32 -19.47 -8.02
N GLU A 253 -9.57 -20.57 -7.92
CA GLU A 253 -8.13 -20.57 -8.17
C GLU A 253 -7.79 -20.02 -9.55
N LYS A 254 -8.52 -20.43 -10.60
CA LYS A 254 -8.30 -19.94 -11.95
C LYS A 254 -8.34 -18.40 -12.03
N GLY A 255 -9.34 -17.78 -11.40
CA GLY A 255 -9.44 -16.32 -11.34
C GLY A 255 -8.41 -15.65 -10.42
N ALA A 256 -7.82 -16.40 -9.48
CA ALA A 256 -6.80 -15.90 -8.56
C ALA A 256 -5.38 -15.94 -9.15
N VAL A 257 -5.11 -16.88 -10.06
CA VAL A 257 -3.75 -17.13 -10.57
C VAL A 257 -3.55 -16.71 -12.01
N GLU A 258 -4.58 -16.55 -12.84
CA GLU A 258 -4.39 -16.09 -14.23
C GLU A 258 -4.07 -14.59 -14.30
N PRO A 259 -3.15 -14.15 -15.18
CA PRO A 259 -2.47 -14.91 -16.23
C PRO A 259 -1.18 -15.64 -15.81
N ARG A 260 -0.86 -15.72 -14.51
CA ARG A 260 0.38 -16.32 -13.96
C ARG A 260 0.11 -17.59 -13.14
N PRO A 261 -0.28 -18.69 -13.80
CA PRO A 261 -0.78 -19.88 -13.12
C PRO A 261 0.27 -20.54 -12.22
N LEU A 262 -0.21 -21.18 -11.15
CA LEU A 262 0.55 -22.11 -10.33
C LEU A 262 0.08 -23.54 -10.63
N THR A 263 1.01 -24.49 -10.75
CA THR A 263 0.70 -25.88 -11.11
C THR A 263 -0.20 -26.53 -10.08
N ARG A 264 -1.45 -26.84 -10.42
CA ARG A 264 -2.41 -27.50 -9.52
C ARG A 264 -2.08 -28.99 -9.30
N GLY A 265 -2.41 -29.54 -8.13
CA GLY A 265 -2.23 -30.96 -7.80
C GLY A 265 -3.37 -31.51 -6.94
N ASP A 266 -3.31 -32.80 -6.58
CA ASP A 266 -4.27 -33.42 -5.66
C ASP A 266 -4.02 -32.95 -4.22
N ASP A 267 -5.00 -32.30 -3.60
CA ASP A 267 -4.83 -31.68 -2.27
C ASP A 267 -4.43 -32.67 -1.18
N ARG A 268 -4.88 -33.94 -1.25
CA ARG A 268 -4.52 -34.95 -0.24
C ARG A 268 -3.06 -35.36 -0.39
N GLN A 269 -2.61 -35.58 -1.62
CA GLN A 269 -1.22 -35.93 -1.92
C GLN A 269 -0.27 -34.78 -1.55
N LEU A 270 -0.61 -33.55 -1.95
CA LEU A 270 0.16 -32.35 -1.63
C LEU A 270 0.31 -32.17 -0.11
N ARG A 271 -0.79 -32.30 0.65
CA ARG A 271 -0.74 -32.17 2.11
C ARG A 271 0.05 -33.30 2.77
N ALA A 272 -0.12 -34.53 2.31
CA ALA A 272 0.62 -35.68 2.83
C ALA A 272 2.13 -35.56 2.59
N GLU A 273 2.53 -35.04 1.43
CA GLU A 273 3.92 -34.72 1.12
C GLU A 273 4.47 -33.63 2.03
N ALA A 274 3.76 -32.52 2.19
CA ALA A 274 4.19 -31.45 3.09
C ALA A 274 4.38 -31.93 4.53
N LEU A 275 3.48 -32.75 5.07
CA LEU A 275 3.62 -33.30 6.42
C LEU A 275 4.82 -34.24 6.54
N ARG A 276 5.15 -35.00 5.48
CA ARG A 276 6.35 -35.85 5.44
C ARG A 276 7.63 -35.01 5.47
N VAL A 277 7.68 -33.95 4.67
CA VAL A 277 8.80 -33.00 4.65
C VAL A 277 8.94 -32.29 5.99
N ALA A 278 7.84 -31.79 6.55
CA ALA A 278 7.78 -31.15 7.86
C ALA A 278 8.26 -32.05 9.01
N ALA A 279 7.88 -33.33 9.02
CA ALA A 279 8.30 -34.28 10.04
C ALA A 279 9.84 -34.44 10.11
N SER A 280 10.51 -34.32 8.97
CA SER A 280 11.96 -34.41 8.86
C SER A 280 12.71 -33.11 9.15
N ALA A 281 12.01 -31.99 9.35
CA ALA A 281 12.62 -30.68 9.54
C ALA A 281 12.77 -30.29 11.02
N ASP A 282 13.68 -29.36 11.27
CA ASP A 282 13.87 -28.72 12.59
C ASP A 282 13.01 -27.45 12.69
N VAL A 283 12.77 -26.77 11.56
CA VAL A 283 11.91 -25.59 11.43
C VAL A 283 11.17 -25.62 10.10
N ILE A 284 9.94 -25.10 10.10
CA ILE A 284 9.08 -24.98 8.92
C ILE A 284 8.95 -23.50 8.57
N VAL A 285 9.19 -23.16 7.31
CA VAL A 285 8.87 -21.88 6.72
C VAL A 285 7.70 -22.09 5.76
N ALA A 286 6.52 -21.61 6.15
CA ALA A 286 5.29 -21.68 5.40
C ALA A 286 5.18 -20.44 4.49
N ALA A 287 5.41 -20.60 3.19
CA ALA A 287 5.27 -19.54 2.18
C ALA A 287 3.85 -19.53 1.63
N LEU A 288 2.98 -18.74 2.27
CA LEU A 288 1.53 -18.77 2.07
C LEU A 288 0.98 -17.35 1.83
N GLY A 289 -0.26 -17.29 1.38
CA GLY A 289 -1.02 -16.06 1.23
C GLY A 289 -1.68 -15.98 -0.14
N GLU A 290 -1.57 -14.82 -0.76
CA GLU A 290 -2.14 -14.55 -2.08
C GLU A 290 -1.19 -14.98 -3.20
N SER A 291 -1.75 -15.33 -4.36
CA SER A 291 -1.02 -15.20 -5.64
C SER A 291 -1.02 -13.73 -6.08
N ALA A 292 -0.09 -13.35 -6.94
CA ALA A 292 0.12 -11.96 -7.33
C ALA A 292 -1.14 -11.29 -7.91
N GLU A 293 -1.92 -12.04 -8.69
CA GLU A 293 -3.14 -11.55 -9.38
C GLU A 293 -4.41 -11.57 -8.53
N MET A 294 -4.34 -12.03 -7.28
CA MET A 294 -5.44 -11.83 -6.33
C MET A 294 -5.55 -10.36 -5.91
N SER A 295 -4.54 -9.55 -6.21
CA SER A 295 -4.50 -8.10 -6.07
C SER A 295 -4.36 -7.44 -7.46
N GLY A 296 -4.37 -6.11 -7.50
CA GLY A 296 -4.33 -5.38 -8.77
C GLY A 296 -5.74 -5.06 -9.29
N GLU A 297 -5.82 -4.75 -10.57
CA GLU A 297 -7.06 -4.34 -11.22
C GLU A 297 -8.09 -5.48 -11.26
N SER A 298 -9.37 -5.18 -11.01
CA SER A 298 -10.49 -6.13 -11.06
C SER A 298 -10.44 -7.30 -10.07
N SER A 299 -9.44 -7.36 -9.19
CA SER A 299 -9.25 -8.44 -8.22
C SER A 299 -9.75 -8.08 -6.81
N SER A 300 -10.98 -7.60 -6.70
CA SER A 300 -11.62 -7.32 -5.40
C SER A 300 -11.99 -8.62 -4.67
N ARG A 301 -11.73 -8.67 -3.36
CA ARG A 301 -12.02 -9.84 -2.51
C ARG A 301 -13.08 -9.51 -1.45
N THR A 302 -14.06 -10.41 -1.30
CA THR A 302 -15.07 -10.35 -0.23
C THR A 302 -14.66 -11.11 1.03
N ASP A 303 -13.65 -11.97 0.91
CA ASP A 303 -12.99 -12.67 2.01
C ASP A 303 -11.50 -12.34 1.93
N ILE A 304 -10.95 -11.80 3.01
CA ILE A 304 -9.57 -11.34 3.12
C ILE A 304 -8.71 -12.24 4.02
N GLN A 305 -9.14 -13.49 4.27
CA GLN A 305 -8.30 -14.49 4.93
C GLN A 305 -7.26 -15.08 3.97
N ILE A 306 -6.27 -15.81 4.53
CA ILE A 306 -5.46 -16.73 3.74
C ILE A 306 -6.40 -17.77 3.08
N PRO A 307 -6.23 -18.08 1.77
CA PRO A 307 -7.06 -19.05 1.06
C PRO A 307 -7.25 -20.39 1.78
N ASP A 308 -8.42 -20.99 1.61
CA ASP A 308 -8.90 -22.16 2.38
C ASP A 308 -7.92 -23.36 2.39
N ALA A 309 -7.42 -23.77 1.22
CA ALA A 309 -6.48 -24.88 1.08
C ALA A 309 -5.14 -24.61 1.80
N GLN A 310 -4.69 -23.36 1.78
CA GLN A 310 -3.47 -22.93 2.46
C GLN A 310 -3.67 -22.80 3.98
N LYS A 311 -4.85 -22.32 4.42
CA LYS A 311 -5.19 -22.20 5.84
C LYS A 311 -5.24 -23.56 6.52
N ASP A 312 -5.82 -24.57 5.86
CA ASP A 312 -5.85 -25.94 6.37
C ASP A 312 -4.47 -26.62 6.33
N LEU A 313 -3.63 -26.29 5.35
CA LEU A 313 -2.21 -26.68 5.36
C LEU A 313 -1.49 -26.07 6.57
N LEU A 314 -1.62 -24.77 6.83
CA LEU A 314 -0.95 -24.10 7.95
C LEU A 314 -1.36 -24.69 9.29
N LYS A 315 -2.67 -24.93 9.50
CA LYS A 315 -3.18 -25.65 10.69
C LYS A 315 -2.52 -27.01 10.87
N ALA A 316 -2.39 -27.78 9.79
CA ALA A 316 -1.76 -29.09 9.83
C ALA A 316 -0.25 -29.01 10.15
N LEU A 317 0.44 -27.99 9.64
CA LEU A 317 1.86 -27.74 9.94
C LEU A 317 2.05 -27.33 11.42
N VAL A 318 1.21 -26.43 11.94
CA VAL A 318 1.23 -26.04 13.37
C VAL A 318 0.97 -27.25 14.27
N ALA A 319 0.02 -28.11 13.90
CA ALA A 319 -0.30 -29.33 14.66
C ALA A 319 0.85 -30.34 14.75
N THR A 320 1.92 -30.21 13.96
CA THR A 320 3.12 -31.05 14.10
C THR A 320 3.94 -30.73 15.36
N GLY A 321 3.71 -29.58 15.99
CA GLY A 321 4.50 -29.08 17.12
C GLY A 321 5.89 -28.59 16.75
N LYS A 322 6.25 -28.55 15.46
CA LYS A 322 7.48 -27.92 14.97
C LYS A 322 7.35 -26.40 15.00
N PRO A 323 8.46 -25.65 15.17
CA PRO A 323 8.45 -24.20 14.97
C PRO A 323 8.02 -23.86 13.53
N VAL A 324 7.00 -23.02 13.38
CA VAL A 324 6.49 -22.56 12.07
C VAL A 324 6.70 -21.06 11.93
N ILE A 325 7.27 -20.64 10.80
CA ILE A 325 7.39 -19.24 10.38
C ILE A 325 6.45 -19.06 9.19
N LEU A 326 5.56 -18.07 9.23
CA LEU A 326 4.75 -17.67 8.08
C LEU A 326 5.49 -16.59 7.28
N ALA A 327 5.91 -16.92 6.06
CA ALA A 327 6.29 -15.95 5.03
C ALA A 327 5.03 -15.57 4.26
N LEU A 328 4.44 -14.42 4.60
CA LEU A 328 3.16 -13.98 4.05
C LEU A 328 3.35 -13.18 2.76
N PHE A 329 2.90 -13.73 1.64
CA PHE A 329 2.80 -13.03 0.36
C PHE A 329 1.39 -12.42 0.24
N THR A 330 1.30 -11.11 0.01
CA THR A 330 0.01 -10.43 -0.11
C THR A 330 0.13 -9.10 -0.85
N GLY A 331 -0.90 -8.71 -1.60
CA GLY A 331 -1.01 -7.38 -2.20
C GLY A 331 -1.90 -6.42 -1.39
N ARG A 332 -2.43 -6.87 -0.25
CA ARG A 332 -3.36 -6.11 0.62
C ARG A 332 -3.27 -6.51 2.09
N PRO A 333 -3.92 -5.77 3.01
CA PRO A 333 -4.22 -6.26 4.35
C PRO A 333 -5.09 -7.51 4.33
N LEU A 334 -4.78 -8.46 5.24
CA LEU A 334 -5.53 -9.69 5.43
C LEU A 334 -6.06 -9.79 6.87
N ASP A 335 -7.14 -10.55 7.05
CA ASP A 335 -7.52 -11.06 8.37
C ASP A 335 -6.56 -12.22 8.72
N LEU A 336 -5.73 -11.97 9.73
CA LEU A 336 -4.70 -12.90 10.23
C LEU A 336 -4.94 -13.29 11.69
N CYS A 337 -6.18 -13.23 12.21
CA CYS A 337 -6.44 -13.46 13.63
C CYS A 337 -5.95 -14.84 14.08
N TRP A 338 -6.26 -15.88 13.31
CA TRP A 338 -5.88 -17.25 13.65
C TRP A 338 -4.36 -17.43 13.58
N GLU A 339 -3.73 -16.89 12.54
CA GLU A 339 -2.28 -16.94 12.31
C GLU A 339 -1.53 -16.23 13.44
N SER A 340 -2.00 -15.04 13.85
CA SER A 340 -1.42 -14.26 14.94
C SER A 340 -1.48 -14.98 16.29
N GLU A 341 -2.51 -15.78 16.53
CA GLU A 341 -2.63 -16.58 17.75
C GLU A 341 -1.76 -17.86 17.72
N HIS A 342 -1.65 -18.52 16.55
CA HIS A 342 -1.12 -19.89 16.48
C HIS A 342 0.29 -20.02 15.86
N VAL A 343 0.77 -19.01 15.14
CA VAL A 343 2.09 -19.03 14.49
C VAL A 343 3.07 -18.18 15.31
N PRO A 344 4.26 -18.71 15.68
CA PRO A 344 5.21 -17.96 16.51
C PRO A 344 5.89 -16.81 15.78
N ALA A 345 6.12 -16.92 14.46
CA ALA A 345 6.73 -15.84 13.68
C ALA A 345 6.01 -15.60 12.35
N ILE A 346 5.77 -14.32 12.01
CA ILE A 346 5.09 -13.89 10.79
C ILE A 346 5.90 -12.76 10.17
N LEU A 347 6.40 -12.98 8.96
CA LEU A 347 7.06 -11.97 8.14
C LEU A 347 6.16 -11.68 6.94
N ASN A 348 5.62 -10.46 6.85
CA ASN A 348 4.94 -10.00 5.66
C ASN A 348 5.98 -9.54 4.63
N VAL A 349 6.03 -10.28 3.52
CA VAL A 349 7.00 -10.07 2.43
C VAL A 349 6.39 -9.38 1.21
N TRP A 350 5.08 -9.07 1.27
CA TRP A 350 4.33 -8.48 0.16
C TRP A 350 4.55 -9.25 -1.16
N PHE A 351 4.69 -8.52 -2.27
CA PHE A 351 5.35 -8.97 -3.49
C PHE A 351 6.49 -8.01 -3.81
N ALA A 352 7.73 -8.40 -3.53
CA ALA A 352 8.86 -7.47 -3.51
C ALA A 352 9.70 -7.43 -4.79
N GLY A 353 9.17 -7.94 -5.91
CA GLY A 353 9.78 -7.77 -7.22
C GLY A 353 10.79 -8.86 -7.58
N SER A 354 11.71 -8.52 -8.49
CA SER A 354 12.55 -9.51 -9.18
C SER A 354 13.57 -10.22 -8.29
N GLU A 355 14.01 -9.56 -7.22
CA GLU A 355 14.97 -10.11 -6.24
C GLU A 355 14.30 -10.53 -4.93
N ALA A 356 12.98 -10.74 -4.92
CA ALA A 356 12.22 -11.06 -3.71
C ALA A 356 12.78 -12.28 -2.97
N GLY A 357 13.09 -13.38 -3.66
CA GLY A 357 13.65 -14.58 -3.02
C GLY A 357 14.95 -14.31 -2.25
N ASP A 358 15.89 -13.61 -2.89
CA ASP A 358 17.17 -13.22 -2.32
C ASP A 358 16.99 -12.27 -1.11
N ALA A 359 16.12 -11.27 -1.22
CA ALA A 359 15.81 -10.36 -0.12
C ALA A 359 15.13 -11.07 1.07
N ILE A 360 14.19 -11.99 0.81
CA ILE A 360 13.53 -12.77 1.87
C ILE A 360 14.57 -13.60 2.62
N ALA A 361 15.53 -14.21 1.90
CA ALA A 361 16.62 -14.94 2.52
C ALA A 361 17.49 -14.02 3.41
N ASP A 362 17.84 -12.81 2.93
CA ASP A 362 18.64 -11.86 3.72
C ASP A 362 17.98 -11.54 5.06
N VAL A 363 16.68 -11.23 5.03
CA VAL A 363 15.95 -10.89 6.25
C VAL A 363 15.74 -12.11 7.12
N MET A 364 15.31 -13.25 6.57
CA MET A 364 15.04 -14.45 7.36
C MET A 364 16.29 -15.04 8.00
N PHE A 365 17.48 -14.90 7.39
CA PHE A 365 18.74 -15.34 7.98
C PHE A 365 19.49 -14.24 8.75
N GLY A 366 18.96 -13.02 8.81
CA GLY A 366 19.54 -11.91 9.59
C GLY A 366 20.76 -11.25 8.96
N ASP A 367 20.97 -11.44 7.65
CA ASP A 367 21.94 -10.64 6.89
C ASP A 367 21.44 -9.18 6.78
N MET A 368 20.11 -8.97 6.86
CA MET A 368 19.44 -7.67 7.01
C MET A 368 18.39 -7.73 8.14
N SER A 369 18.30 -6.68 8.95
CA SER A 369 17.24 -6.55 9.97
C SER A 369 15.95 -6.01 9.33
N PRO A 370 14.77 -6.56 9.64
CA PRO A 370 13.51 -6.01 9.13
C PRO A 370 13.29 -4.61 9.71
N SER A 371 12.89 -3.69 8.84
CA SER A 371 12.65 -2.27 9.18
C SER A 371 11.33 -1.73 8.64
N GLY A 372 10.58 -2.53 7.88
CA GLY A 372 9.32 -2.09 7.30
C GLY A 372 8.26 -1.85 8.38
N LYS A 373 7.41 -0.85 8.15
CA LYS A 373 6.23 -0.54 8.95
C LYS A 373 4.99 -0.53 8.05
N LEU A 374 3.85 -0.97 8.56
CA LEU A 374 2.59 -0.96 7.83
C LEU A 374 2.15 0.47 7.47
N THR A 375 1.72 0.69 6.24
CA THR A 375 1.11 1.95 5.79
C THR A 375 -0.42 1.89 5.72
N THR A 376 -1.00 0.77 6.15
CA THR A 376 -2.45 0.51 6.19
C THR A 376 -2.77 -0.46 7.32
N SER A 377 -3.93 -0.30 7.94
CA SER A 377 -4.36 -1.13 9.08
C SER A 377 -4.73 -2.54 8.63
N PHE A 378 -4.30 -3.56 9.38
CA PHE A 378 -4.74 -4.94 9.18
C PHE A 378 -6.00 -5.20 10.03
N PRO A 379 -7.15 -5.48 9.41
CA PRO A 379 -8.38 -5.73 10.15
C PRO A 379 -8.37 -7.14 10.77
N ARG A 380 -9.29 -7.36 11.70
CA ARG A 380 -9.65 -8.65 12.29
C ARG A 380 -10.77 -9.36 11.54
N ALA A 381 -11.53 -8.63 10.73
CA ALA A 381 -12.58 -9.18 9.88
C ALA A 381 -12.92 -8.22 8.73
N VAL A 382 -13.42 -8.77 7.61
CA VAL A 382 -13.93 -7.94 6.50
C VAL A 382 -15.07 -7.01 6.93
N GLY A 383 -15.86 -7.43 7.94
CA GLY A 383 -16.97 -6.65 8.49
C GLY A 383 -16.57 -5.36 9.22
N GLN A 384 -15.29 -5.18 9.55
CA GLN A 384 -14.79 -3.92 10.14
C GLN A 384 -14.50 -2.85 9.09
N LEU A 385 -14.48 -3.18 7.80
CA LEU A 385 -14.09 -2.24 6.76
C LEU A 385 -15.17 -1.16 6.54
N PRO A 386 -14.78 0.12 6.36
CA PRO A 386 -13.40 0.65 6.35
C PRO A 386 -12.80 0.84 7.76
N LEU A 387 -11.54 0.42 7.94
CA LEU A 387 -10.76 0.59 9.18
C LEU A 387 -9.46 1.37 8.89
N TYR A 388 -9.24 2.49 9.57
CA TYR A 388 -8.09 3.38 9.36
C TYR A 388 -7.79 4.18 10.63
N TYR A 389 -6.51 4.52 10.86
CA TYR A 389 -6.04 5.08 12.14
C TYR A 389 -6.47 6.55 12.39
N ASN A 390 -6.57 7.35 11.33
CA ASN A 390 -6.99 8.75 11.38
C ASN A 390 -8.52 8.88 11.27
N HIS A 391 -9.23 8.09 12.08
CA HIS A 391 -10.68 8.14 12.19
C HIS A 391 -11.12 9.29 13.12
N LEU A 392 -12.40 9.64 13.06
CA LEU A 392 -13.00 10.58 14.01
C LEU A 392 -13.32 9.86 15.33
N ASN A 393 -13.38 10.60 16.43
CA ASN A 393 -13.66 10.04 17.75
C ASN A 393 -15.10 9.54 17.93
N THR A 394 -16.05 10.08 17.14
CA THR A 394 -17.51 9.96 17.32
C THR A 394 -18.00 10.63 18.61
N GLY A 395 -19.32 10.68 18.80
CA GLY A 395 -19.92 11.19 20.05
C GLY A 395 -19.96 10.16 21.20
N ARG A 396 -19.62 8.89 20.91
CA ARG A 396 -19.63 7.77 21.88
C ARG A 396 -18.48 6.81 21.56
N PRO A 397 -17.23 7.25 21.74
CA PRO A 397 -16.07 6.40 21.49
C PRO A 397 -16.12 5.13 22.32
N ASP A 398 -15.49 4.09 21.79
CA ASP A 398 -15.24 2.87 22.53
C ASP A 398 -14.05 3.08 23.47
N THR A 399 -14.29 3.07 24.78
CA THR A 399 -13.28 3.37 25.79
C THR A 399 -12.61 2.11 26.36
N ASP A 400 -13.15 0.93 26.05
CA ASP A 400 -12.63 -0.38 26.50
C ASP A 400 -12.91 -1.42 25.42
N ASP A 401 -11.90 -1.72 24.61
CA ASP A 401 -12.00 -2.64 23.48
C ASP A 401 -12.14 -4.12 23.89
N THR A 402 -12.14 -4.41 25.20
CA THR A 402 -12.32 -5.75 25.76
C THR A 402 -13.76 -6.04 26.20
N THR A 403 -14.61 -5.02 26.30
CA THR A 403 -15.99 -5.15 26.79
C THR A 403 -16.99 -4.50 25.85
N PHE A 404 -17.99 -5.27 25.38
CA PHE A 404 -19.07 -4.71 24.56
C PHE A 404 -19.90 -3.67 25.33
N ASN A 405 -19.94 -2.44 24.82
CA ASN A 405 -20.82 -1.38 25.29
C ASN A 405 -22.03 -1.21 24.36
N ARG A 406 -23.23 -1.54 24.87
CA ARG A 406 -24.50 -1.49 24.11
C ARG A 406 -24.82 -0.15 23.46
N TYR A 407 -24.24 0.95 23.94
CA TYR A 407 -24.50 2.29 23.43
C TYR A 407 -23.25 3.01 22.92
N GLY A 408 -22.09 2.35 22.89
CA GLY A 408 -20.86 2.85 22.29
C GLY A 408 -20.76 2.54 20.80
N SER A 409 -19.81 3.19 20.11
CA SER A 409 -19.47 2.90 18.71
C SER A 409 -18.59 1.64 18.61
N ASN A 410 -19.14 0.46 18.87
CA ASN A 410 -18.42 -0.83 18.85
C ASN A 410 -19.25 -1.97 18.22
N TYR A 411 -18.60 -3.07 17.86
CA TYR A 411 -19.26 -4.28 17.37
C TYR A 411 -19.58 -5.27 18.51
N ILE A 412 -20.60 -6.12 18.34
CA ILE A 412 -21.03 -7.11 19.34
C ILE A 412 -20.12 -8.35 19.41
N ASP A 413 -19.33 -8.58 18.37
CA ASP A 413 -18.63 -9.83 18.08
C ASP A 413 -17.15 -9.64 17.70
N GLN A 414 -16.67 -8.39 17.67
CA GLN A 414 -15.27 -8.07 17.38
C GLN A 414 -14.85 -6.73 18.00
N SER A 415 -13.59 -6.61 18.39
CA SER A 415 -12.99 -5.33 18.82
C SER A 415 -12.98 -4.32 17.67
N ASN A 416 -12.97 -3.02 17.98
CA ASN A 416 -12.73 -1.97 16.99
C ASN A 416 -11.26 -1.88 16.56
N GLU A 417 -10.34 -2.40 17.38
CA GLU A 417 -8.92 -2.28 17.13
C GLU A 417 -8.48 -3.11 15.92
N PRO A 418 -7.54 -2.59 15.10
CA PRO A 418 -6.89 -3.39 14.09
C PRO A 418 -6.08 -4.51 14.75
N LEU A 419 -5.91 -5.61 14.03
CA LEU A 419 -4.97 -6.66 14.44
C LEU A 419 -3.54 -6.10 14.46
N TYR A 420 -3.17 -5.36 13.41
CA TYR A 420 -1.93 -4.60 13.33
C TYR A 420 -2.23 -3.16 12.91
N PRO A 421 -1.90 -2.15 13.74
CA PRO A 421 -2.23 -0.75 13.43
C PRO A 421 -1.34 -0.16 12.34
N PHE A 422 -1.73 1.00 11.81
CA PHE A 422 -0.87 1.81 10.96
C PHE A 422 0.47 2.09 11.67
N GLY A 423 1.56 2.05 10.92
CA GLY A 423 2.90 2.25 11.44
C GLY A 423 3.50 1.04 12.16
N TYR A 424 2.78 -0.08 12.29
CA TYR A 424 3.27 -1.25 13.02
C TYR A 424 4.34 -2.03 12.25
N GLY A 425 5.36 -2.50 12.95
CA GLY A 425 6.38 -3.41 12.43
C GLY A 425 7.47 -3.63 13.46
N LEU A 426 7.79 -4.89 13.73
CA LEU A 426 8.83 -5.30 14.68
C LEU A 426 10.22 -5.26 14.03
N SER A 427 11.24 -5.34 14.87
CA SER A 427 12.64 -5.52 14.48
C SER A 427 13.24 -6.73 15.18
N TYR A 428 14.44 -7.16 14.77
CA TYR A 428 15.22 -8.16 15.52
C TYR A 428 15.85 -7.56 16.79
N THR A 429 15.93 -6.22 16.86
CA THR A 429 16.29 -5.48 18.07
C THR A 429 15.08 -4.79 18.69
N THR A 430 15.26 -4.15 19.83
CA THR A 430 14.21 -3.39 20.53
C THR A 430 14.63 -1.93 20.69
N PHE A 431 13.70 -1.01 20.48
CA PHE A 431 13.93 0.42 20.66
C PHE A 431 13.20 0.93 21.90
N ARG A 432 13.91 1.70 22.73
CA ARG A 432 13.35 2.38 23.88
C ARG A 432 13.29 3.86 23.60
N TYR A 433 12.11 4.45 23.81
CA TYR A 433 11.88 5.88 23.67
C TYR A 433 12.08 6.54 25.04
N GLY A 434 12.93 7.56 25.10
CA GLY A 434 13.06 8.46 26.24
C GLY A 434 11.92 9.47 26.28
N ASN A 435 11.98 10.41 27.22
CA ASN A 435 10.92 11.40 27.41
C ASN A 435 10.79 12.32 26.20
N LEU A 436 9.56 12.46 25.68
CA LEU A 436 9.18 13.47 24.69
C LEU A 436 9.39 14.89 25.25
N GLN A 437 9.98 15.78 24.45
CA GLN A 437 10.26 17.16 24.82
C GLN A 437 9.77 18.12 23.73
N LEU A 438 9.07 19.17 24.14
CA LEU A 438 8.68 20.28 23.29
C LEU A 438 9.57 21.49 23.59
N SER A 439 9.94 22.29 22.58
CA SER A 439 10.72 23.51 22.81
C SER A 439 9.96 24.61 23.55
N ALA A 440 8.63 24.56 23.53
CA ALA A 440 7.74 25.48 24.21
C ALA A 440 6.36 24.83 24.42
N GLU A 441 5.58 25.34 25.38
CA GLU A 441 4.16 24.97 25.57
C GLU A 441 3.22 25.78 24.66
N ARG A 442 3.75 26.81 23.97
CA ARG A 442 2.99 27.70 23.09
C ARG A 442 3.75 27.92 21.79
N MET A 443 3.05 27.85 20.66
CA MET A 443 3.58 28.18 19.33
C MET A 443 2.95 29.49 18.88
N ALA A 444 3.76 30.55 18.81
CA ALA A 444 3.30 31.84 18.30
C ALA A 444 2.88 31.73 16.83
N LYS A 445 1.97 32.61 16.38
CA LYS A 445 1.55 32.69 14.97
C LYS A 445 2.75 32.80 14.01
N GLY A 446 2.81 31.91 13.02
CA GLY A 446 3.93 31.81 12.06
C GLY A 446 5.25 31.33 12.68
N GLY A 447 5.22 30.89 13.94
CA GLY A 447 6.35 30.31 14.65
C GLY A 447 6.54 28.83 14.32
N GLN A 448 7.51 28.23 15.01
CA GLN A 448 7.82 26.80 14.90
C GLN A 448 7.92 26.18 16.28
N LEU A 449 7.55 24.91 16.38
CA LEU A 449 7.71 24.10 17.57
C LEU A 449 8.65 22.93 17.29
N LYS A 450 9.75 22.84 18.02
CA LYS A 450 10.63 21.67 17.96
C LYS A 450 10.12 20.58 18.89
N VAL A 451 10.03 19.37 18.37
CA VAL A 451 9.68 18.16 19.09
C VAL A 451 10.89 17.23 19.08
N THR A 452 11.39 16.85 20.26
CA THR A 452 12.57 15.98 20.40
C THR A 452 12.23 14.75 21.22
N VAL A 453 12.62 13.57 20.73
CA VAL A 453 12.54 12.31 21.48
C VAL A 453 13.87 11.54 21.39
N PRO A 454 14.53 11.20 22.52
CA PRO A 454 15.67 10.30 22.51
C PRO A 454 15.21 8.88 22.18
N VAL A 455 15.84 8.23 21.21
CA VAL A 455 15.57 6.82 20.85
C VAL A 455 16.83 6.00 21.02
N THR A 456 16.77 4.99 21.89
CA THR A 456 17.88 4.08 22.17
C THR A 456 17.63 2.73 21.53
N ASN A 457 18.58 2.20 20.76
CA ASN A 457 18.60 0.78 20.44
C ASN A 457 19.03 0.01 21.69
N SER A 458 18.07 -0.69 22.29
CA SER A 458 18.17 -1.36 23.58
C SER A 458 18.33 -2.88 23.48
N GLY A 459 18.38 -3.43 22.26
CA GLY A 459 18.51 -4.87 22.04
C GLY A 459 19.96 -5.30 21.77
N GLU A 460 20.11 -6.40 21.05
CA GLU A 460 21.38 -7.13 20.91
C GLU A 460 22.05 -6.99 19.55
N CYS A 461 21.38 -6.34 18.58
CA CYS A 461 21.88 -6.11 17.23
C CYS A 461 21.56 -4.71 16.73
N ASP A 462 22.24 -4.31 15.66
CA ASP A 462 21.97 -3.07 14.95
C ASP A 462 20.59 -3.14 14.27
N GLY A 463 19.93 -1.99 14.13
CA GLY A 463 18.61 -1.93 13.53
C GLY A 463 18.23 -0.54 13.08
N VAL A 464 17.11 -0.49 12.35
CA VAL A 464 16.51 0.76 11.88
C VAL A 464 15.13 0.88 12.50
N GLU A 465 14.82 2.06 13.03
CA GLU A 465 13.49 2.43 13.55
C GLU A 465 12.87 3.54 12.70
N ILE A 466 11.55 3.54 12.56
CA ILE A 466 10.78 4.61 11.93
C ILE A 466 10.01 5.33 13.03
N VAL A 467 10.59 6.41 13.54
CA VAL A 467 9.95 7.26 14.54
C VAL A 467 8.87 8.09 13.87
N GLN A 468 7.64 7.98 14.34
CA GLN A 468 6.47 8.60 13.74
C GLN A 468 5.92 9.71 14.65
N LEU A 469 5.61 10.86 14.07
CA LEU A 469 4.99 12.00 14.73
C LEU A 469 3.57 12.20 14.20
N TYR A 470 2.62 12.24 15.12
CA TYR A 470 1.22 12.51 14.83
C TYR A 470 0.74 13.76 15.57
N LEU A 471 -0.29 14.41 15.02
CA LEU A 471 -1.01 15.51 15.65
C LEU A 471 -2.49 15.19 15.82
N HIS A 472 -3.08 15.63 16.92
CA HIS A 472 -4.52 15.75 17.10
C HIS A 472 -4.86 17.20 17.45
N ASP A 473 -5.76 17.78 16.66
CA ASP A 473 -6.37 19.08 16.94
C ASP A 473 -7.61 18.84 17.81
N VAL A 474 -7.51 19.27 19.08
CA VAL A 474 -8.41 18.84 20.16
C VAL A 474 -9.80 19.46 20.00
N TYR A 475 -9.87 20.73 19.59
CA TYR A 475 -11.10 21.47 19.42
C TYR A 475 -11.03 22.34 18.16
N ALA A 476 -11.94 22.08 17.23
CA ALA A 476 -12.00 22.77 15.95
C ALA A 476 -13.44 22.95 15.47
N GLU A 477 -13.64 23.77 14.43
CA GLU A 477 -14.93 24.01 13.77
C GLU A 477 -15.62 22.71 13.32
N ILE A 478 -14.82 21.73 12.88
CA ILE A 478 -15.29 20.40 12.47
C ILE A 478 -14.61 19.33 13.32
N SER A 479 -15.23 18.15 13.45
CA SER A 479 -14.59 17.03 14.12
C SER A 479 -13.29 16.64 13.39
N ARG A 480 -12.18 16.65 14.14
CA ARG A 480 -10.84 16.31 13.64
C ARG A 480 -10.52 14.85 13.92
N PRO A 481 -9.65 14.21 13.12
CA PRO A 481 -9.18 12.86 13.39
C PRO A 481 -8.51 12.74 14.75
N VAL A 482 -8.65 11.59 15.41
CA VAL A 482 -8.01 11.30 16.71
C VAL A 482 -6.49 11.38 16.66
N LYS A 483 -5.90 11.30 15.47
CA LYS A 483 -4.50 11.63 15.15
C LYS A 483 -4.30 11.65 13.63
N GLU A 484 -3.34 12.43 13.15
CA GLU A 484 -2.89 12.50 11.76
C GLU A 484 -1.37 12.43 11.71
N LEU A 485 -0.80 11.57 10.85
CA LEU A 485 0.66 11.54 10.64
C LEU A 485 1.09 12.85 9.99
N LYS A 486 2.03 13.56 10.62
CA LYS A 486 2.62 14.80 10.06
C LYS A 486 4.06 14.61 9.61
N ALA A 487 4.82 13.78 10.31
CA ALA A 487 6.20 13.50 9.96
C ALA A 487 6.67 12.13 10.42
N PHE A 488 7.74 11.64 9.82
CA PHE A 488 8.49 10.48 10.30
C PHE A 488 9.98 10.65 10.09
N ARG A 489 10.79 9.89 10.83
CA ARG A 489 12.25 9.81 10.68
C ARG A 489 12.69 8.35 10.69
N ARG A 490 13.44 7.97 9.66
CA ARG A 490 14.13 6.68 9.59
C ARG A 490 15.50 6.83 10.24
N VAL A 491 15.74 6.13 11.35
CA VAL A 491 16.98 6.23 12.13
C VAL A 491 17.67 4.87 12.23
N ALA A 492 18.92 4.81 11.78
CA ALA A 492 19.77 3.63 11.96
C ALA A 492 20.55 3.78 13.26
N LEU A 493 20.45 2.78 14.14
CA LEU A 493 21.04 2.80 15.46
C LEU A 493 21.84 1.53 15.69
N LYS A 494 23.12 1.69 16.04
CA LYS A 494 23.94 0.57 16.51
C LYS A 494 23.43 0.07 17.86
N LYS A 495 23.77 -1.18 18.21
CA LYS A 495 23.50 -1.72 19.55
C LYS A 495 23.96 -0.73 20.65
N GLY A 496 23.02 -0.35 21.52
CA GLY A 496 23.27 0.56 22.65
C GLY A 496 23.33 2.05 22.30
N GLU A 497 23.28 2.40 21.01
CA GLU A 497 23.30 3.80 20.56
C GLU A 497 21.99 4.51 20.92
N THR A 498 22.09 5.80 21.25
CA THR A 498 20.95 6.70 21.44
C THR A 498 21.08 7.89 20.52
N GLN A 499 20.01 8.21 19.80
CA GLN A 499 19.91 9.41 18.97
C GLN A 499 18.74 10.28 19.42
N ASN A 500 18.95 11.60 19.49
CA ASN A 500 17.85 12.55 19.65
C ASN A 500 17.18 12.76 18.29
N VAL A 501 15.96 12.29 18.15
CA VAL A 501 15.16 12.44 16.94
C VAL A 501 14.37 13.73 17.03
N GLU A 502 14.62 14.64 16.10
CA GLU A 502 14.00 15.97 16.08
C GLU A 502 13.02 16.11 14.90
N PHE A 503 11.88 16.73 15.23
CA PHE A 503 10.89 17.22 14.29
C PHE A 503 10.69 18.72 14.51
N VAL A 504 10.31 19.41 13.46
CA VAL A 504 9.90 20.82 13.52
C VAL A 504 8.49 20.87 12.97
N LEU A 505 7.57 21.33 13.80
CA LEU A 505 6.21 21.63 13.40
C LEU A 505 6.12 23.12 13.07
N ASP A 506 5.42 23.45 11.99
CA ASP A 506 5.09 24.82 11.62
C ASP A 506 3.59 25.01 11.39
N GLU A 507 3.22 26.19 10.89
CA GLU A 507 1.82 26.54 10.64
C GLU A 507 1.16 25.60 9.63
N ASP A 508 1.88 25.12 8.61
CA ASP A 508 1.29 24.30 7.55
C ASP A 508 0.95 22.89 8.05
N ASP A 509 1.68 22.38 9.05
CA ASP A 509 1.36 21.12 9.72
C ASP A 509 0.02 21.16 10.47
N LEU A 510 -0.42 22.34 10.91
CA LEU A 510 -1.65 22.51 11.67
C LEU A 510 -2.88 22.70 10.77
N LYS A 511 -2.68 23.06 9.51
CA LYS A 511 -3.77 23.44 8.61
C LYS A 511 -4.63 22.25 8.22
N TYR A 512 -5.91 22.55 8.05
CA TYR A 512 -6.92 21.65 7.52
C TYR A 512 -7.96 22.45 6.73
N TYR A 513 -8.81 21.77 5.95
CA TYR A 513 -9.94 22.41 5.28
C TYR A 513 -11.16 22.42 6.18
N ASN A 514 -11.70 23.60 6.51
CA ASN A 514 -12.91 23.75 7.34
C ASN A 514 -14.22 23.53 6.54
N SER A 515 -15.39 23.73 7.18
CA SER A 515 -16.69 23.47 6.53
C SER A 515 -16.97 24.35 5.30
N ARG A 516 -16.21 25.45 5.13
CA ARG A 516 -16.25 26.37 3.98
C ARG A 516 -15.13 26.10 2.96
N LEU A 517 -14.35 25.04 3.14
CA LEU A 517 -13.16 24.69 2.35
C LEU A 517 -12.05 25.76 2.40
N GLU A 518 -12.01 26.55 3.47
CA GLU A 518 -10.89 27.44 3.72
C GLU A 518 -9.76 26.62 4.35
N TYR A 519 -8.54 26.74 3.80
CA TYR A 519 -7.36 26.03 4.30
C TYR A 519 -6.66 26.87 5.37
N GLY A 520 -6.74 26.43 6.62
CA GLY A 520 -6.25 27.17 7.78
C GLY A 520 -6.22 26.31 9.03
N TYR A 521 -5.80 26.88 10.15
CA TYR A 521 -5.91 26.28 11.47
C TYR A 521 -6.55 27.28 12.44
N GLU A 522 -7.10 26.76 13.53
CA GLU A 522 -7.68 27.57 14.58
C GLU A 522 -6.72 27.64 15.77
N PRO A 523 -6.53 28.81 16.40
CA PRO A 523 -5.78 28.90 17.65
C PRO A 523 -6.42 28.01 18.71
N GLY A 524 -5.63 27.19 19.38
CA GLY A 524 -6.17 26.14 20.22
C GLY A 524 -5.14 25.16 20.74
N GLU A 525 -5.64 24.16 21.46
CA GLU A 525 -4.84 23.08 22.01
C GLU A 525 -4.60 22.00 20.95
N PHE A 526 -3.34 21.62 20.79
CA PHE A 526 -2.91 20.52 19.94
C PHE A 526 -2.19 19.48 20.80
N GLU A 527 -2.45 18.21 20.51
CA GLU A 527 -1.75 17.08 21.09
C GLU A 527 -0.74 16.52 20.08
N VAL A 528 0.53 16.50 20.49
CA VAL A 528 1.65 15.87 19.79
C VAL A 528 1.82 14.46 20.30
N MET A 529 1.89 13.51 19.38
CA MET A 529 2.09 12.10 19.67
C MET A 529 3.33 11.57 18.95
N VAL A 530 4.23 10.89 19.66
CA VAL A 530 5.43 10.30 19.05
C VAL A 530 5.65 8.86 19.50
N GLY A 531 5.91 7.96 18.54
CA GLY A 531 6.12 6.54 18.85
C GLY A 531 6.56 5.67 17.66
N PRO A 532 6.74 4.36 17.90
CA PRO A 532 7.10 3.37 16.87
C PRO A 532 5.95 2.91 15.96
N ASP A 533 4.70 3.22 16.30
CA ASP A 533 3.50 2.97 15.51
C ASP A 533 2.34 3.89 15.97
N SER A 534 1.19 3.87 15.27
CA SER A 534 0.06 4.78 15.58
C SER A 534 -0.66 4.49 16.90
N ARG A 535 -0.42 3.34 17.53
CA ARG A 535 -1.07 2.92 18.79
C ARG A 535 -0.18 3.20 20.00
N ASN A 536 1.09 2.85 19.91
CA ASN A 536 2.06 2.97 20.99
C ASN A 536 2.77 4.33 20.90
N VAL A 537 2.21 5.37 21.51
CA VAL A 537 2.76 6.74 21.42
C VAL A 537 2.90 7.40 22.80
N GLN A 538 3.87 8.30 22.94
CA GLN A 538 3.92 9.28 24.02
C GLN A 538 3.16 10.53 23.60
N HIS A 539 2.55 11.22 24.56
CA HIS A 539 1.71 12.39 24.33
C HIS A 539 2.31 13.63 25.01
N ALA A 540 2.18 14.78 24.37
CA ALA A 540 2.43 16.10 24.95
C ALA A 540 1.48 17.12 24.31
N THR A 541 1.12 18.18 25.02
CA THR A 541 0.23 19.23 24.50
C THR A 541 0.95 20.56 24.36
N PHE A 542 0.50 21.36 23.39
CA PHE A 542 0.90 22.76 23.24
C PHE A 542 -0.30 23.58 22.74
N VAL A 543 -0.21 24.90 22.87
CA VAL A 543 -1.22 25.84 22.37
C VAL A 543 -0.68 26.61 21.17
N ALA A 544 -1.38 26.60 20.04
CA ALA A 544 -1.07 27.46 18.89
C ALA A 544 -1.84 28.78 18.97
N GLU A 545 -1.19 29.91 18.66
CA GLU A 545 -1.74 31.28 18.80
C GLU A 545 -2.25 31.93 17.50
#